data_AF-Q28HQ8-F1
#
_entry.id   AF-Q28HQ8-F1
#
_cell.length_a   1.000
_cell.length_b   1.000
_cell.length_c   1.000
_cell.angle_alpha   90.00
_cell.angle_beta   90.00
_cell.angle_gamma   90.00
#
_symmetry.space_group_name_H-M   'P 1'
#
loop_
_entity.id
_entity.type
_entity.pdbx_description
1 polymer ?
#
loop_
_entity_poly.entity_id
_entity_poly.type
_entity_poly.pdbx_seq_one_letter_code
_entity_poly.pdbx_strand_id
1 'polypeptide(L)'
;MAGSTPNRGVCAFCGLREQNKETGRLLKTSDDKITAHLNCTIFSPKVITTVSSNENFGGFDINSVKKEIKRGEKVKCKLKTCRKRGATIGCDIEDCKKTYHYMCAKNDGAKIINNEEKEKYIILCKHHRTDKQDEAGDSRRSETSSDSSTSSSTDDSDTLGTPRAR
;
A
#
# COMPACT_ATOMS: atom_id res chain seq x y z
N MET A 1 -21.78 29.86 -10.26
CA MET A 1 -21.13 28.76 -11.01
C MET A 1 -19.61 28.92 -10.84
N ALA A 2 -19.01 28.32 -9.82
CA ALA A 2 -17.57 28.47 -9.54
C ALA A 2 -16.81 27.25 -10.09
N GLY A 3 -15.82 27.52 -10.92
CA GLY A 3 -15.12 26.57 -11.78
C GLY A 3 -14.38 25.46 -11.04
N SER A 4 -14.60 24.24 -11.49
CA SER A 4 -13.76 23.09 -11.15
C SER A 4 -12.46 23.19 -11.94
N THR A 5 -11.35 23.55 -11.28
CA THR A 5 -10.02 23.43 -11.88
C THR A 5 -9.80 21.97 -12.29
N PRO A 6 -9.39 21.68 -13.55
CA PRO A 6 -9.13 20.30 -13.96
C PRO A 6 -7.89 19.82 -13.20
N ASN A 7 -8.09 18.79 -12.39
CA ASN A 7 -7.06 18.21 -11.55
C ASN A 7 -5.94 17.63 -12.45
N ARG A 8 -4.86 18.38 -12.70
CA ARG A 8 -3.77 18.00 -13.65
C ARG A 8 -2.84 16.87 -13.15
N GLY A 9 -3.35 15.89 -12.40
CA GLY A 9 -2.59 14.72 -11.92
C GLY A 9 -3.08 13.41 -12.53
N VAL A 10 -2.22 12.40 -12.62
CA VAL A 10 -2.62 11.00 -12.84
C VAL A 10 -2.44 10.23 -11.55
N CYS A 11 -3.44 9.48 -11.13
CA CYS A 11 -3.31 8.64 -9.95
C CYS A 11 -2.15 7.65 -10.13
N ALA A 12 -1.17 7.69 -9.22
CA ALA A 12 0.03 6.86 -9.27
C ALA A 12 -0.26 5.35 -9.15
N PHE A 13 -1.44 4.97 -8.65
CA PHE A 13 -1.88 3.57 -8.57
C PHE A 13 -2.61 3.11 -9.83
N CYS A 14 -3.69 3.80 -10.24
CA CYS A 14 -4.53 3.34 -11.35
C CYS A 14 -4.20 3.96 -12.71
N GLY A 15 -3.35 4.99 -12.76
CA GLY A 15 -2.98 5.69 -13.98
C GLY A 15 -4.09 6.55 -14.60
N LEU A 16 -5.23 6.70 -13.91
CA LEU A 16 -6.36 7.50 -14.37
C LEU A 16 -6.32 8.91 -13.79
N ARG A 17 -6.79 9.88 -14.56
CA ARG A 17 -6.99 11.29 -14.13
C ARG A 17 -8.39 11.52 -13.56
N GLU A 18 -9.36 10.74 -14.04
CA GLU A 18 -10.76 10.89 -13.71
C GLU A 18 -11.02 10.48 -12.26
N GLN A 19 -11.68 11.38 -11.55
CA GLN A 19 -12.17 11.18 -10.19
C GLN A 19 -13.69 11.09 -10.25
N ASN A 20 -14.26 10.11 -9.56
CA ASN A 20 -15.70 9.92 -9.43
C ASN A 20 -16.06 9.61 -7.97
N LYS A 21 -17.35 9.47 -7.67
CA LYS A 21 -17.84 9.16 -6.31
C LYS A 21 -17.23 7.88 -5.74
N GLU A 22 -16.80 6.95 -6.59
CA GLU A 22 -16.25 5.66 -6.20
C GLU A 22 -14.75 5.74 -5.90
N THR A 23 -13.95 6.38 -6.75
CA THR A 23 -12.50 6.53 -6.51
C THR A 23 -12.21 7.54 -5.42
N GLY A 24 -13.15 8.45 -5.16
CA GLY A 24 -12.95 9.60 -4.29
C GLY A 24 -12.06 10.67 -4.93
N ARG A 25 -11.79 11.72 -4.16
CA ARG A 25 -10.95 12.86 -4.58
C ARG A 25 -9.53 12.41 -4.96
N LEU A 26 -8.94 13.07 -5.96
CA LEU A 26 -7.53 12.92 -6.30
C LEU A 26 -6.69 13.80 -5.35
N LEU A 27 -6.02 13.16 -4.41
CA LEU A 27 -5.07 13.76 -3.47
C LEU A 27 -3.77 14.14 -4.19
N LYS A 28 -3.11 15.17 -3.70
CA LYS A 28 -1.84 15.67 -4.23
C LYS A 28 -0.91 16.09 -3.11
N THR A 29 0.39 15.89 -3.29
CA THR A 29 1.40 16.49 -2.41
C THR A 29 1.56 17.97 -2.71
N SER A 30 2.09 18.76 -1.76
CA SER A 30 2.28 20.21 -1.95
C SER A 30 3.23 20.55 -3.10
N ASP A 31 4.12 19.63 -3.47
CA ASP A 31 5.04 19.76 -4.59
C ASP A 31 4.51 19.16 -5.91
N ASP A 32 3.23 18.73 -5.92
CA ASP A 32 2.53 18.11 -7.05
C ASP A 32 3.21 16.86 -7.65
N LYS A 33 4.25 16.32 -7.01
CA LYS A 33 5.01 15.16 -7.52
C LYS A 33 4.24 13.86 -7.42
N ILE A 34 3.34 13.74 -6.44
CA ILE A 34 2.56 12.54 -6.21
C ILE A 34 1.09 12.91 -6.20
N THR A 35 0.31 12.18 -7.00
CA THR A 35 -1.14 12.30 -7.00
C THR A 35 -1.77 10.92 -6.95
N ALA A 36 -2.79 10.73 -6.11
CA ALA A 36 -3.47 9.45 -5.97
C ALA A 36 -4.92 9.62 -5.53
N HIS A 37 -5.81 8.79 -6.04
CA HIS A 37 -7.19 8.77 -5.58
C HIS A 37 -7.27 8.30 -4.13
N LEU A 38 -8.14 8.92 -3.33
CA LEU A 38 -8.37 8.55 -1.93
C LEU A 38 -8.59 7.03 -1.78
N ASN A 39 -9.50 6.44 -2.56
CA ASN A 39 -9.79 5.01 -2.44
C ASN A 39 -8.72 4.10 -3.07
N CYS A 40 -7.84 4.64 -3.91
CA CYS A 40 -6.66 3.89 -4.34
C CYS A 40 -5.58 3.86 -3.26
N THR A 41 -5.52 4.89 -2.42
CA THR A 41 -4.56 5.02 -1.32
C THR A 41 -5.01 4.23 -0.08
N ILE A 42 -6.23 4.45 0.40
CA ILE A 42 -6.72 3.92 1.68
C ILE A 42 -6.89 2.39 1.68
N PHE A 43 -7.23 1.80 0.55
CA PHE A 43 -7.34 0.34 0.39
C PHE A 43 -5.98 -0.33 0.11
N SER A 44 -4.89 0.44 -0.01
CA SER A 44 -3.56 -0.13 -0.23
C SER A 44 -3.00 -0.60 1.13
N PRO A 45 -2.71 -1.91 1.30
CA PRO A 45 -2.58 -2.55 2.61
C PRO A 45 -1.34 -2.14 3.44
N LYS A 46 -0.47 -1.29 2.91
CA LYS A 46 0.74 -0.81 3.62
C LYS A 46 0.85 0.72 3.64
N VAL A 47 -0.24 1.42 3.37
CA VAL A 47 -0.30 2.87 3.58
C VAL A 47 -0.68 3.13 5.04
N ILE A 48 0.10 3.98 5.69
CA ILE A 48 -0.10 4.34 7.10
C ILE A 48 -0.89 5.66 7.15
N THR A 49 -1.94 5.70 7.95
CA THR A 49 -2.67 6.93 8.29
C THR A 49 -1.96 7.66 9.43
N THR A 50 -1.91 8.99 9.36
CA THR A 50 -1.22 9.82 10.36
C THR A 50 -2.24 10.58 11.20
N VAL A 51 -2.15 10.46 12.53
CA VAL A 51 -2.99 11.21 13.48
C VAL A 51 -2.51 12.66 13.73
N SER A 52 -1.31 13.03 13.25
CA SER A 52 -0.68 14.30 13.57
C SER A 52 -0.64 15.23 12.34
N SER A 53 -1.53 16.23 12.38
CA SER A 53 -1.58 17.62 11.84
C SER A 53 -0.88 18.05 10.54
N ASN A 54 0.06 17.30 9.96
CA ASN A 54 0.58 17.60 8.62
C ASN A 54 -0.28 16.88 7.58
N GLU A 55 -1.48 17.40 7.37
CA GLU A 55 -2.55 16.91 6.46
C GLU A 55 -2.19 16.94 4.96
N ASN A 56 -0.90 16.91 4.63
CA ASN A 56 -0.36 17.24 3.32
C ASN A 56 -0.75 16.26 2.20
N PHE A 57 -1.32 15.10 2.55
CA PHE A 57 -1.85 14.13 1.59
C PHE A 57 -3.15 13.49 2.09
N GLY A 58 -4.06 14.27 2.68
CA GLY A 58 -5.37 13.76 3.10
C GLY A 58 -5.32 12.75 4.26
N GLY A 59 -4.36 12.92 5.17
CA GLY A 59 -4.22 12.10 6.38
C GLY A 59 -3.34 10.85 6.23
N PHE A 60 -2.59 10.70 5.13
CA PHE A 60 -1.67 9.58 4.92
C PHE A 60 -0.20 9.99 5.05
N ASP A 61 0.63 9.09 5.58
CA ASP A 61 2.08 9.23 5.56
C ASP A 61 2.60 9.11 4.11
N ILE A 62 3.14 10.21 3.59
CA ILE A 62 3.63 10.29 2.20
C ILE A 62 4.74 9.26 1.94
N ASN A 63 5.56 8.92 2.95
CA ASN A 63 6.63 7.95 2.77
C ASN A 63 6.08 6.53 2.56
N SER A 64 5.05 6.14 3.30
CA SER A 64 4.33 4.88 3.12
C SER A 64 3.66 4.83 1.74
N VAL A 65 3.04 5.93 1.30
CA VAL A 65 2.43 6.05 -0.04
C VAL A 65 3.49 5.87 -1.14
N LYS A 66 4.65 6.54 -1.03
CA LYS A 66 5.77 6.38 -1.97
C LYS A 66 6.25 4.94 -2.06
N LYS A 67 6.41 4.27 -0.92
CA LYS A 67 6.82 2.85 -0.86
C LYS A 67 5.79 1.96 -1.56
N GLU A 68 4.50 2.21 -1.35
CA GLU A 68 3.42 1.44 -1.99
C GLU A 68 3.32 1.70 -3.49
N ILE A 69 3.52 2.93 -3.95
CA ILE A 69 3.61 3.25 -5.39
C ILE A 69 4.76 2.48 -6.04
N LYS A 70 5.96 2.53 -5.43
CA LYS A 70 7.14 1.79 -5.90
C LYS A 70 6.90 0.28 -5.92
N ARG A 71 6.18 -0.26 -4.94
CA ARG A 71 5.75 -1.67 -4.98
C ARG A 71 4.79 -1.92 -6.14
N GLY A 72 3.82 -1.02 -6.34
CA GLY A 72 2.83 -1.07 -7.41
C GLY A 72 3.43 -1.19 -8.81
N GLU A 73 4.59 -0.59 -9.06
CA GLU A 73 5.32 -0.73 -10.34
C GLU A 73 5.64 -2.19 -10.70
N LYS A 74 5.78 -3.06 -9.71
CA LYS A 74 6.08 -4.49 -9.91
C LYS A 74 4.82 -5.36 -9.93
N VAL A 75 3.67 -4.84 -9.51
CA VAL A 75 2.44 -5.60 -9.29
C VAL A 75 1.43 -5.36 -10.40
N LYS A 76 1.06 -6.43 -11.11
CA LYS A 76 0.05 -6.38 -12.19
C LYS A 76 -1.36 -6.64 -11.66
N CYS A 77 -2.33 -5.94 -12.24
CA CYS A 77 -3.75 -6.16 -11.99
C CYS A 77 -4.18 -7.55 -12.46
N LYS A 78 -4.89 -8.31 -11.62
CA LYS A 78 -5.39 -9.64 -11.96
C LYS A 78 -6.64 -9.65 -12.81
N LEU A 79 -7.32 -8.51 -12.93
CA LEU A 79 -8.44 -8.37 -13.87
C LEU A 79 -7.93 -8.60 -15.30
N LYS A 80 -8.51 -9.59 -16.00
CA LYS A 80 -8.04 -10.07 -17.31
C LYS A 80 -8.00 -8.97 -18.39
N THR A 81 -8.94 -8.03 -18.35
CA THR A 81 -9.06 -6.91 -19.29
C THR A 81 -8.13 -5.74 -18.98
N CYS A 82 -7.53 -5.69 -17.78
CA CYS A 82 -6.62 -4.61 -17.39
C CYS A 82 -5.15 -5.04 -17.52
N ARG A 83 -4.68 -5.98 -16.70
CA ARG A 83 -3.28 -6.46 -16.62
C ARG A 83 -2.17 -5.39 -16.49
N LYS A 84 -2.52 -4.11 -16.29
CA LYS A 84 -1.57 -3.01 -16.08
C LYS A 84 -0.94 -3.07 -14.68
N ARG A 85 0.21 -2.40 -14.53
CA ARG A 85 0.92 -2.24 -13.23
C ARG A 85 0.20 -1.23 -12.32
N GLY A 86 0.61 -1.15 -11.05
CA GLY A 86 0.05 -0.23 -10.05
C GLY A 86 -1.11 -0.80 -9.22
N ALA A 87 -1.40 -2.09 -9.38
CA ALA A 87 -2.51 -2.78 -8.72
C ALA A 87 -2.12 -3.20 -7.29
N THR A 88 -2.01 -2.25 -6.37
CA THR A 88 -1.50 -2.50 -5.02
C THR A 88 -2.50 -3.14 -4.08
N ILE A 89 -3.81 -3.10 -4.39
CA ILE A 89 -4.86 -3.55 -3.49
C ILE A 89 -5.00 -5.06 -3.56
N GLY A 90 -4.63 -5.74 -2.47
CA GLY A 90 -4.69 -7.20 -2.35
C GLY A 90 -6.05 -7.70 -1.88
N CYS A 91 -6.31 -8.98 -2.11
CA CYS A 91 -7.34 -9.69 -1.36
C CYS A 91 -6.89 -9.86 0.10
N ASP A 92 -7.83 -9.78 1.05
CA ASP A 92 -7.52 -9.90 2.49
C ASP A 92 -7.07 -11.29 2.96
N ILE A 93 -7.38 -12.32 2.18
CA ILE A 93 -6.99 -13.69 2.48
C ILE A 93 -5.50 -13.88 2.19
N GLU A 94 -4.72 -14.30 3.19
CA GLU A 94 -3.25 -14.34 3.15
C GLU A 94 -2.70 -15.14 1.96
N ASP A 95 -3.27 -16.31 1.66
CA ASP A 95 -2.84 -17.16 0.55
C ASP A 95 -3.30 -16.65 -0.84
N CYS A 96 -4.14 -15.62 -0.86
CA CYS A 96 -4.69 -15.07 -2.09
C CYS A 96 -3.75 -14.06 -2.73
N LYS A 97 -3.05 -14.49 -3.78
CA LYS A 97 -2.14 -13.64 -4.57
C LYS A 97 -2.86 -12.70 -5.54
N LYS A 98 -4.16 -12.41 -5.32
CA LYS A 98 -4.93 -11.54 -6.21
C LYS A 98 -4.78 -10.09 -5.82
N THR A 99 -4.36 -9.29 -6.79
CA THR A 99 -4.10 -7.86 -6.63
C THR A 99 -4.79 -7.07 -7.74
N TYR A 100 -5.35 -5.92 -7.40
CA TYR A 100 -6.21 -5.13 -8.26
C TYR A 100 -5.95 -3.63 -8.11
N HIS A 101 -6.35 -2.86 -9.13
CA HIS A 101 -6.73 -1.47 -8.90
C HIS A 101 -8.09 -1.43 -8.21
N TYR A 102 -8.40 -0.34 -7.52
CA TYR A 102 -9.65 -0.21 -6.75
C TYR A 102 -10.89 -0.48 -7.62
N MET A 103 -11.03 0.22 -8.75
CA MET A 103 -12.12 0.01 -9.71
C MET A 103 -12.06 -1.35 -10.41
N CYS A 104 -10.87 -1.90 -10.62
CA CYS A 104 -10.76 -3.23 -11.22
C CYS A 104 -11.26 -4.33 -10.28
N ALA A 105 -11.06 -4.19 -8.96
CA ALA A 105 -11.62 -5.11 -7.98
C ALA A 105 -13.15 -5.09 -8.02
N LYS A 106 -13.74 -3.88 -8.02
CA LYS A 106 -15.19 -3.70 -8.14
C LYS A 106 -15.73 -4.34 -9.42
N ASN A 107 -15.09 -4.09 -10.56
CA ASN A 107 -15.49 -4.65 -11.85
C ASN A 107 -15.30 -6.17 -11.94
N ASP A 108 -14.35 -6.75 -11.20
CA ASP A 108 -14.19 -8.22 -11.11
C ASP A 108 -15.22 -8.86 -10.16
N GLY A 109 -16.09 -8.09 -9.51
CA GLY A 109 -17.09 -8.58 -8.56
C GLY A 109 -16.52 -8.91 -7.18
N ALA A 110 -15.43 -8.24 -6.78
CA ALA A 110 -14.90 -8.30 -5.42
C ALA A 110 -15.85 -7.62 -4.42
N LYS A 111 -15.88 -8.11 -3.18
CA LYS A 111 -16.58 -7.47 -2.06
C LYS A 111 -15.64 -6.44 -1.43
N ILE A 112 -16.09 -5.19 -1.40
CA ILE A 112 -15.35 -4.06 -0.83
C ILE A 112 -16.00 -3.74 0.52
N ILE A 113 -15.23 -3.88 1.59
CA ILE A 113 -15.65 -3.56 2.95
C ILE A 113 -15.02 -2.21 3.30
N ASN A 114 -15.87 -1.22 3.52
CA ASN A 114 -15.47 0.09 4.02
C ASN A 114 -16.17 0.29 5.37
N ASN A 115 -15.40 0.34 6.45
CA ASN A 115 -15.90 0.66 7.78
C ASN A 115 -14.99 1.73 8.39
N GLU A 116 -15.47 2.98 8.37
CA GLU A 116 -14.73 4.14 8.85
C GLU A 116 -14.56 4.10 10.38
N GLU A 117 -15.57 3.63 11.13
CA GLU A 117 -15.54 3.54 12.60
C GLU A 117 -14.48 2.55 13.11
N LYS A 118 -14.31 1.44 12.39
CA LYS A 118 -13.33 0.38 12.71
C LYS A 118 -12.03 0.52 11.91
N GLU A 119 -11.86 1.61 11.16
CA GLU A 119 -10.74 1.86 10.24
C GLU A 119 -10.42 0.68 9.32
N LYS A 120 -11.46 -0.03 8.86
CA LYS A 120 -11.34 -1.29 8.12
C LYS A 120 -11.68 -1.09 6.64
N TYR A 121 -10.64 -1.04 5.81
CA TYR A 121 -10.71 -0.83 4.35
C TYR A 121 -10.17 -2.05 3.60
N ILE A 122 -11.05 -2.99 3.28
CA ILE A 122 -10.66 -4.33 2.83
C ILE A 122 -11.31 -4.71 1.51
N ILE A 123 -10.59 -5.48 0.69
CA ILE A 123 -11.13 -6.12 -0.51
C ILE A 123 -11.05 -7.65 -0.39
N LEU A 124 -12.17 -8.31 -0.64
CA LEU A 124 -12.26 -9.76 -0.81
C LEU A 124 -12.55 -10.07 -2.27
N CYS A 125 -11.64 -10.79 -2.95
CA CYS A 125 -11.82 -11.13 -4.37
C CYS A 125 -13.09 -11.97 -4.58
N LYS A 126 -13.56 -12.08 -5.82
CA LYS A 126 -14.78 -12.85 -6.15
C LYS A 126 -14.81 -14.32 -5.70
N HIS A 127 -13.65 -14.90 -5.38
CA HIS A 127 -13.54 -16.27 -4.86
C HIS A 127 -13.58 -16.34 -3.32
N HIS A 128 -13.36 -15.21 -2.64
CA HIS A 128 -13.32 -15.10 -1.17
C HIS A 128 -14.36 -14.11 -0.63
N ARG A 129 -15.32 -13.70 -1.46
CA ARG A 129 -16.39 -12.77 -1.07
C ARG A 129 -17.46 -13.39 -0.16
N THR A 130 -17.23 -14.60 0.36
CA THR A 130 -18.22 -15.41 1.09
C THR A 130 -18.91 -14.60 2.18
N ASP A 131 -20.23 -14.75 2.25
CA ASP A 131 -21.12 -13.91 3.06
C ASP A 131 -21.16 -14.25 4.55
N LYS A 132 -20.20 -15.05 5.01
CA LYS A 132 -20.03 -15.30 6.45
C LYS A 132 -19.27 -14.13 7.04
N GLN A 133 -20.03 -13.16 7.54
CA GLN A 133 -19.57 -12.25 8.58
C GLN A 133 -19.03 -13.10 9.75
N ASP A 134 -17.96 -12.61 10.34
CA ASP A 134 -17.40 -12.99 11.64
C ASP A 134 -16.72 -14.38 11.69
N GLU A 135 -15.38 -14.37 11.73
CA GLU A 135 -14.56 -14.98 12.79
C GLU A 135 -13.06 -14.75 12.52
N ALA A 136 -12.31 -14.67 13.60
CA ALA A 136 -11.00 -14.03 13.77
C ALA A 136 -9.83 -14.52 12.90
N GLY A 137 -8.96 -13.57 12.56
CA GLY A 137 -7.57 -13.77 12.16
C GLY A 137 -6.72 -12.63 12.72
N ASP A 138 -6.58 -12.60 14.05
CA ASP A 138 -5.61 -11.77 14.76
C ASP A 138 -4.20 -12.15 14.28
N SER A 139 -3.65 -11.33 13.38
CA SER A 139 -2.20 -11.29 13.13
C SER A 139 -1.65 -9.98 13.64
N ARG A 140 -1.48 -9.90 14.96
CA ARG A 140 -0.43 -9.12 15.64
C ARG A 140 0.76 -8.93 14.71
N ARG A 141 0.92 -7.74 14.16
CA ARG A 141 2.23 -7.29 13.68
C ARG A 141 2.94 -6.69 14.87
N SER A 142 3.71 -7.54 15.52
CA SER A 142 4.70 -7.19 16.52
C SER A 142 5.56 -6.06 15.98
N GLU A 143 5.42 -4.88 16.57
CA GLU A 143 6.42 -3.84 16.51
C GLU A 143 7.64 -4.39 17.25
N THR A 144 8.66 -4.84 16.51
CA THR A 144 9.96 -5.11 17.13
C THR A 144 10.58 -3.77 17.46
N SER A 145 10.34 -3.34 18.70
CA SER A 145 11.11 -2.34 19.42
C SER A 145 12.60 -2.58 19.19
N SER A 146 13.23 -1.61 18.53
CA SER A 146 14.68 -1.53 18.44
C SER A 146 15.17 -1.01 19.78
N ASP A 147 15.72 -1.87 20.62
CA ASP A 147 16.69 -1.42 21.60
C ASP A 147 17.57 -2.57 22.09
N SER A 148 18.88 -2.32 22.08
CA SER A 148 19.86 -2.70 23.11
C SER A 148 21.26 -2.53 22.56
N SER A 149 21.88 -1.43 22.95
CA SER A 149 23.33 -1.25 22.94
C SER A 149 23.94 -2.08 24.06
N THR A 150 25.00 -2.85 23.83
CA THR A 150 26.11 -2.98 24.80
C THR A 150 27.35 -3.66 24.21
N SER A 151 28.48 -3.03 24.48
CA SER A 151 29.88 -3.41 24.27
C SER A 151 30.31 -4.64 25.07
N SER A 152 31.25 -5.44 24.56
CA SER A 152 32.55 -5.71 25.23
C SER A 152 33.45 -6.64 24.42
N SER A 153 34.75 -6.38 24.55
CA SER A 153 35.93 -6.96 23.91
C SER A 153 36.25 -8.38 24.38
N THR A 154 36.91 -9.16 23.52
CA THR A 154 37.92 -10.15 23.93
C THR A 154 39.01 -10.28 22.86
N ASP A 155 40.21 -10.53 23.37
CA ASP A 155 41.55 -10.37 22.80
C ASP A 155 42.11 -11.67 22.16
N ASP A 156 43.29 -11.56 21.52
CA ASP A 156 44.37 -12.58 21.44
C ASP A 156 44.18 -13.88 20.57
N SER A 157 45.14 -14.43 19.79
CA SER A 157 46.54 -14.13 19.41
C SER A 157 46.97 -14.93 18.14
N ASP A 158 48.05 -14.45 17.49
CA ASP A 158 49.24 -15.16 16.95
C ASP A 158 49.32 -16.03 15.65
N THR A 159 50.26 -15.56 14.80
CA THR A 159 51.37 -16.26 14.08
C THR A 159 51.22 -17.04 12.75
N LEU A 160 51.92 -16.46 11.75
CA LEU A 160 52.93 -17.02 10.81
C LEU A 160 52.54 -17.97 9.67
N GLY A 161 53.00 -17.62 8.45
CA GLY A 161 53.41 -18.60 7.44
C GLY A 161 53.13 -18.24 5.97
N THR A 162 53.99 -17.44 5.35
CA THR A 162 54.26 -17.50 3.90
C THR A 162 54.86 -18.89 3.53
N PRO A 163 54.71 -19.43 2.30
CA PRO A 163 55.40 -18.90 1.12
C PRO A 163 54.68 -19.02 -0.25
N ARG A 164 55.31 -18.34 -1.22
CA ARG A 164 55.06 -18.32 -2.68
C ARG A 164 55.23 -19.69 -3.34
N ALA A 165 54.43 -19.94 -4.37
CA ALA A 165 54.75 -20.45 -5.72
C ALA A 165 53.41 -20.55 -6.46
N ARG A 166 53.19 -20.07 -7.68
CA ARG A 166 53.97 -20.13 -8.91
C ARG A 166 53.52 -19.02 -9.86
#